data_AF-A0A2J8K2M8-F1
#
_entry.id   AF-A0A2J8K2M8-F1
#
_cell.length_a   1.000
_cell.length_b   1.000
_cell.length_c   1.000
_cell.angle_alpha   90.00
_cell.angle_beta   90.00
_cell.angle_gamma   90.00
#
_symmetry.space_group_name_H-M   'P 1'
#
loop_
_entity.id
_entity.type
_entity.pdbx_description
1 polymer ?
#
loop_
_entity_poly.entity_id
_entity_poly.type
_entity_poly.pdbx_seq_one_letter_code
_entity_poly.pdbx_strand_id
1 'polypeptide(L)'
;MYLQERPEEARLGMPVSLEEQILNSTFEACDPQRTGTVAVAQVLAYLEAVTGQGPQDARLQTLANSLDPNGEGPKATVDLDTFLVVMRDWIAACQLHGGLEPEEETAFQGALTSRQLPSGCPEAEEPANLESFGGEDPRPELQATADLLSSLEDLELSNRRLVGENAKLQRSMETAEEGSARLGEEIL
;
A
#
# COMPACT_ATOMS: atom_id res chain seq x y z
N MET A 1 -43.72 20.19 33.71
CA MET A 1 -43.22 18.80 33.83
C MET A 1 -42.95 18.31 32.42
N TYR A 2 -41.80 18.66 31.85
CA TYR A 2 -41.34 18.07 30.59
C TYR A 2 -40.27 17.04 30.98
N LEU A 3 -40.59 15.77 30.77
CA LEU A 3 -39.66 14.65 30.89
C LEU A 3 -38.65 14.81 29.76
N GLN A 4 -37.51 15.40 30.06
CA GLN A 4 -36.34 15.33 29.19
C GLN A 4 -35.81 13.91 29.30
N GLU A 5 -36.23 13.07 28.36
CA GLU A 5 -35.61 11.78 28.04
C GLU A 5 -34.11 12.06 27.89
N ARG A 6 -33.32 11.61 28.86
CA ARG A 6 -31.87 11.60 28.76
C ARG A 6 -31.53 10.61 27.64
N PRO A 7 -30.75 10.98 26.62
CA PRO A 7 -30.07 9.94 25.87
C PRO A 7 -29.15 9.25 26.90
N GLU A 8 -29.33 7.95 27.08
CA GLU A 8 -28.33 7.13 27.78
C GLU A 8 -27.01 7.38 27.06
N GLU A 9 -26.18 8.23 27.66
CA GLU A 9 -24.84 8.51 27.21
C GLU A 9 -24.12 7.17 27.19
N ALA A 10 -24.01 6.70 25.96
CA ALA A 10 -23.06 5.77 25.44
C ALA A 10 -21.93 5.54 26.44
N ARG A 11 -21.71 4.25 26.71
CA ARG A 11 -20.44 3.73 27.22
C ARG A 11 -19.36 4.04 26.17
N LEU A 12 -19.04 5.32 25.99
CA LEU A 12 -17.93 5.82 25.20
C LEU A 12 -16.69 5.55 26.05
N GLY A 13 -16.31 4.27 26.06
CA GLY A 13 -14.91 3.92 26.14
C GLY A 13 -14.16 4.75 25.10
N MET A 14 -12.92 5.08 25.44
CA MET A 14 -11.92 5.81 24.65
C MET A 14 -12.19 5.85 23.14
N PRO A 15 -11.96 6.98 22.44
CA PRO A 15 -12.15 7.04 20.99
C PRO A 15 -11.35 5.92 20.33
N VAL A 16 -12.08 4.93 19.84
CA VAL A 16 -11.56 3.80 19.08
C VAL A 16 -10.86 4.39 17.85
N SER A 17 -9.65 3.92 17.54
CA SER A 17 -8.94 4.41 16.36
C SER A 17 -9.77 4.16 15.10
N LEU A 18 -9.65 5.02 14.08
CA LEU A 18 -10.39 4.84 12.82
C LEU A 18 -10.11 3.44 12.20
N GLU A 19 -8.87 2.98 12.31
CA GLU A 19 -8.46 1.63 11.90
C GLU A 19 -9.26 0.54 12.62
N GLU A 20 -9.30 0.60 13.95
CA GLU A 20 -10.04 -0.36 14.76
C GLU A 20 -11.56 -0.30 14.50
N GLN A 21 -12.11 0.89 14.22
CA GLN A 21 -13.51 1.02 13.82
C GLN A 21 -13.81 0.35 12.46
N ILE A 22 -12.91 0.49 11.49
CA ILE A 22 -13.02 -0.15 10.17
C ILE A 22 -12.92 -1.68 10.32
N LEU A 23 -11.97 -2.15 11.13
CA LEU A 23 -11.79 -3.59 11.37
C LEU A 23 -13.01 -4.19 12.09
N ASN A 24 -13.53 -3.52 13.12
CA ASN A 24 -14.76 -3.94 13.80
C ASN A 24 -15.95 -4.02 12.83
N SER A 25 -16.10 -3.01 11.97
CA SER A 25 -17.17 -2.99 10.96
C SER A 25 -17.01 -4.11 9.93
N THR A 26 -15.77 -4.42 9.56
CA THR A 26 -15.43 -5.51 8.64
C THR A 26 -15.78 -6.87 9.25
N PHE A 27 -15.44 -7.07 10.52
CA PHE A 27 -15.77 -8.30 11.25
C PHE A 27 -17.28 -8.46 11.39
N GLU A 28 -18.01 -7.40 11.77
CA GLU A 28 -19.48 -7.44 11.85
C GLU A 28 -20.13 -7.74 10.50
N ALA A 29 -19.58 -7.24 9.39
CA ALA A 29 -20.05 -7.59 8.05
C ALA A 29 -19.84 -9.06 7.70
N CYS A 30 -18.80 -9.69 8.27
CA CYS A 30 -18.53 -11.11 8.11
C CYS A 30 -19.28 -12.01 9.13
N ASP A 31 -19.77 -11.44 10.23
CA ASP A 31 -20.58 -12.10 11.27
C ASP A 31 -22.01 -11.52 11.36
N PRO A 32 -22.85 -11.67 10.31
CA PRO A 32 -24.22 -11.15 10.35
C PRO A 32 -25.08 -11.80 11.45
N GLN A 33 -24.64 -12.95 11.97
CA GLN A 33 -25.33 -13.71 13.00
C GLN A 33 -24.89 -13.31 14.42
N ARG A 34 -23.89 -12.43 14.57
CA ARG A 34 -23.31 -12.00 15.85
C ARG A 34 -22.91 -13.19 16.74
N THR A 35 -22.34 -14.22 16.13
CA THR A 35 -21.84 -15.42 16.81
C THR A 35 -20.56 -15.16 17.59
N GLY A 36 -19.82 -14.09 17.25
CA GLY A 36 -18.53 -13.75 17.83
C GLY A 36 -17.35 -14.49 17.18
N THR A 37 -17.61 -15.34 16.18
CA THR A 37 -16.61 -16.12 15.46
C THR A 37 -16.95 -16.20 13.98
N VAL A 38 -15.97 -15.99 13.12
CA VAL A 38 -16.17 -15.96 11.67
C VAL A 38 -15.29 -16.99 11.00
N ALA A 39 -15.80 -17.67 9.97
CA ALA A 39 -14.97 -18.57 9.16
C ALA A 39 -13.89 -17.77 8.40
N VAL A 40 -12.64 -18.24 8.42
CA VAL A 40 -11.52 -17.56 7.73
C VAL A 40 -11.82 -17.38 6.23
N ALA A 41 -12.45 -18.39 5.61
CA ALA A 41 -12.88 -18.30 4.22
C ALA A 41 -13.89 -17.16 3.96
N GLN A 42 -14.77 -16.85 4.92
CA GLN A 42 -15.73 -15.75 4.81
C GLN A 42 -15.03 -14.39 4.89
N VAL A 43 -14.06 -14.24 5.78
CA VAL A 43 -13.24 -13.03 5.90
C VAL A 43 -12.47 -12.77 4.60
N LEU A 44 -11.82 -13.80 4.06
CA LEU A 44 -11.05 -13.69 2.82
C LEU A 44 -11.95 -13.35 1.63
N ALA A 45 -13.08 -14.04 1.48
CA ALA A 45 -14.03 -13.75 0.40
C ALA A 45 -14.60 -12.32 0.48
N TYR A 46 -14.86 -11.82 1.70
CA TYR A 46 -15.25 -10.42 1.89
C TYR A 46 -14.13 -9.48 1.47
N LEU A 47 -12.90 -9.72 1.92
CA LEU A 47 -11.74 -8.90 1.59
C LEU A 47 -11.45 -8.89 0.08
N GLU A 48 -11.53 -10.01 -0.60
CA GLU A 48 -11.43 -10.11 -2.07
C GLU A 48 -12.49 -9.23 -2.75
N ALA A 49 -13.74 -9.28 -2.29
CA ALA A 49 -14.83 -8.50 -2.87
C ALA A 49 -14.66 -6.98 -2.68
N VAL A 50 -14.13 -6.54 -1.53
CA VAL A 50 -13.98 -5.10 -1.23
C VAL A 50 -12.65 -4.50 -1.67
N THR A 51 -11.59 -5.31 -1.80
CA THR A 51 -10.26 -4.86 -2.24
C THR A 51 -9.98 -5.14 -3.71
N GLY A 52 -10.80 -5.96 -4.38
CA GLY A 52 -10.60 -6.38 -5.76
C GLY A 52 -9.39 -7.29 -5.97
N GLN A 53 -8.78 -7.79 -4.88
CA GLN A 53 -7.67 -8.73 -4.91
C GLN A 53 -8.20 -10.12 -5.29
N GLY A 54 -7.43 -10.84 -6.10
CA GLY A 54 -7.79 -12.20 -6.53
C GLY A 54 -7.43 -13.25 -5.48
N PRO A 55 -8.00 -14.47 -5.58
CA PRO A 55 -7.72 -15.57 -4.65
C PRO A 55 -6.28 -16.11 -4.72
N GLN A 56 -5.49 -15.66 -5.71
CA GLN A 56 -4.07 -15.99 -5.87
C GLN A 56 -3.14 -14.88 -5.36
N ASP A 57 -3.69 -13.81 -4.79
CA ASP A 57 -2.89 -12.72 -4.24
C ASP A 57 -2.03 -13.23 -3.07
N ALA A 58 -0.73 -12.99 -3.15
CA ALA A 58 0.23 -13.48 -2.17
C ALA A 58 0.00 -12.86 -0.78
N ARG A 59 -0.52 -11.62 -0.71
CA ARG A 59 -0.79 -10.94 0.56
C ARG A 59 -2.04 -11.52 1.23
N LEU A 60 -3.09 -11.79 0.46
CA LEU A 60 -4.27 -12.51 0.97
C LEU A 60 -3.94 -13.94 1.40
N GLN A 61 -3.07 -14.65 0.67
CA GLN A 61 -2.64 -15.99 1.08
C GLN A 61 -1.83 -15.95 2.39
N THR A 62 -1.00 -14.92 2.58
CA THR A 62 -0.27 -14.70 3.83
C THR A 62 -1.21 -14.39 4.99
N LEU A 63 -2.25 -13.58 4.74
CA LEU A 63 -3.30 -13.31 5.72
C LEU A 63 -4.07 -14.59 6.09
N ALA A 64 -4.41 -15.41 5.10
CA ALA A 64 -5.09 -16.70 5.31
C ALA A 64 -4.29 -17.60 6.26
N ASN A 65 -2.98 -17.72 6.04
CA ASN A 65 -2.09 -18.51 6.90
C ASN A 65 -1.96 -17.92 8.30
N SER A 66 -2.09 -16.59 8.45
CA SER A 66 -2.01 -15.91 9.75
C SER A 66 -3.29 -16.04 10.56
N LEU A 67 -4.44 -16.09 9.89
CA LEU A 67 -5.76 -16.32 10.50
C LEU A 67 -6.01 -17.81 10.81
N ASP A 68 -5.32 -18.71 10.13
CA ASP A 68 -5.38 -20.16 10.34
C ASP A 68 -4.00 -20.76 10.68
N PRO A 69 -3.46 -20.50 11.89
CA PRO A 69 -2.16 -21.03 12.28
C PRO A 69 -2.14 -22.56 12.43
N ASN A 70 -3.31 -23.18 12.59
CA ASN A 70 -3.46 -24.63 12.78
C ASN A 70 -3.64 -25.39 11.46
N GLY A 71 -3.87 -24.69 10.34
CA GLY A 71 -4.12 -25.31 9.04
C GLY A 71 -5.45 -26.06 8.97
N GLU A 72 -6.48 -25.60 9.69
CA GLU A 72 -7.82 -26.18 9.69
C GLU A 72 -8.58 -25.93 8.37
N GLY A 73 -8.07 -25.01 7.55
CA GLY A 73 -8.52 -24.71 6.21
C GLY A 73 -9.96 -24.18 6.19
N PRO A 74 -10.89 -24.78 5.42
CA PRO A 74 -12.26 -24.28 5.29
C PRO A 74 -13.06 -24.24 6.60
N LYS A 75 -12.60 -24.95 7.64
CA LYS A 75 -13.24 -25.00 8.96
C LYS A 75 -12.60 -24.04 9.96
N ALA A 76 -11.51 -23.38 9.59
CA ALA A 76 -10.85 -22.42 10.46
C ALA A 76 -11.82 -21.28 10.78
N THR A 77 -11.93 -20.95 12.06
CA THR A 77 -12.74 -19.85 12.56
C THR A 77 -11.87 -18.92 13.40
N VAL A 78 -12.13 -17.63 13.31
CA VAL A 78 -11.41 -16.59 14.03
C VAL A 78 -12.39 -15.77 14.86
N ASP A 79 -12.04 -15.49 16.11
CA ASP A 79 -12.76 -14.56 16.97
C ASP A 79 -12.34 -13.11 16.70
N LEU A 80 -13.09 -12.15 17.26
CA LEU A 80 -12.84 -10.73 17.03
C LEU A 80 -11.44 -10.27 17.49
N ASP A 81 -11.00 -10.68 18.68
CA ASP A 81 -9.71 -10.26 19.23
C ASP A 81 -8.56 -10.79 18.36
N THR A 82 -8.61 -12.07 17.99
CA THR A 82 -7.62 -12.67 17.09
C THR A 82 -7.62 -12.00 15.71
N PHE A 83 -8.80 -11.74 15.15
CA PHE A 83 -8.93 -11.03 13.88
C PHE A 83 -8.28 -9.64 13.93
N LEU A 84 -8.54 -8.86 14.97
CA LEU A 84 -7.99 -7.51 15.13
C LEU A 84 -6.46 -7.53 15.21
N VAL A 85 -5.88 -8.44 15.99
CA VAL A 85 -4.41 -8.57 16.11
C VAL A 85 -3.80 -8.92 14.76
N VAL A 86 -4.31 -9.97 14.11
CA VAL A 86 -3.77 -10.46 12.84
C VAL A 86 -3.93 -9.42 11.72
N MET A 87 -5.08 -8.77 11.62
CA MET A 87 -5.32 -7.76 10.58
C MET A 87 -4.41 -6.55 10.74
N ARG A 88 -4.18 -6.09 11.97
CA ARG A 88 -3.27 -4.97 12.24
C ARG A 88 -1.83 -5.30 11.85
N ASP A 89 -1.36 -6.48 12.23
CA ASP A 89 -0.01 -6.93 11.90
C ASP A 89 0.14 -7.12 10.38
N TRP A 90 -0.89 -7.63 9.72
CA TRP A 90 -0.91 -7.78 8.27
C TRP A 90 -0.93 -6.43 7.53
N ILE A 91 -1.72 -5.47 8.00
CA ILE A 91 -1.73 -4.10 7.45
C ILE A 91 -0.36 -3.45 7.62
N ALA A 92 0.29 -3.61 8.77
CA ALA A 92 1.66 -3.13 8.99
C ALA A 92 2.66 -3.80 8.04
N ALA A 93 2.55 -5.12 7.83
CA ALA A 93 3.39 -5.85 6.89
C ALA A 93 3.18 -5.38 5.43
N CYS A 94 1.93 -5.09 5.04
CA CYS A 94 1.61 -4.54 3.72
C CYS A 94 2.28 -3.18 3.48
N GLN A 95 2.34 -2.33 4.50
CA GLN A 95 3.01 -1.02 4.42
C GLN A 95 4.52 -1.14 4.23
N LEU A 96 5.14 -2.18 4.79
CA LEU A 96 6.57 -2.45 4.63
C LEU A 96 6.91 -3.00 3.24
N HIS A 97 6.00 -3.78 2.65
CA HIS A 97 6.22 -4.41 1.34
C HIS A 97 5.79 -3.52 0.16
N GLY A 98 4.88 -2.57 0.36
CA GLY A 98 4.38 -1.64 -0.66
C GLY A 98 5.39 -0.62 -1.21
N GLY A 99 6.67 -0.72 -0.86
CA GLY A 99 7.73 0.13 -1.38
C GLY A 99 8.51 -0.45 -2.57
N LEU A 100 8.28 -1.70 -2.97
CA LEU A 100 9.08 -2.41 -3.97
C LEU A 100 8.26 -3.36 -4.87
N GLU A 101 7.14 -2.91 -5.43
CA GLU A 101 6.57 -3.66 -6.57
C GLU A 101 7.13 -3.07 -7.88
N PRO A 102 7.69 -3.92 -8.76
CA PRO A 102 8.22 -3.50 -10.05
C PRO A 102 7.06 -2.95 -10.87
N GLU A 103 7.27 -1.81 -11.52
CA GLU A 103 6.42 -1.31 -12.57
C GLU A 103 6.16 -2.45 -13.57
N GLU A 104 4.95 -3.00 -13.56
CA GLU A 104 4.45 -3.80 -14.68
C GLU A 104 4.16 -2.81 -15.83
N GLU A 105 5.22 -2.16 -16.33
CA GLU A 105 5.25 -1.67 -17.69
C GLU A 105 5.34 -2.90 -18.60
N THR A 106 4.18 -3.47 -18.91
CA THR A 106 3.99 -4.17 -20.19
C THR A 106 4.12 -3.16 -21.33
N ALA A 107 5.32 -2.64 -21.55
CA ALA A 107 5.70 -1.85 -22.71
C ALA A 107 6.54 -2.75 -23.63
N PHE A 108 5.83 -3.40 -24.53
CA PHE A 108 6.26 -3.72 -25.89
C PHE A 108 7.67 -4.33 -26.03
N GLN A 109 7.69 -5.65 -26.20
CA GLN A 109 8.82 -6.43 -26.70
C GLN A 109 9.22 -5.96 -28.11
N GLY A 110 9.99 -4.88 -28.17
CA GLY A 110 10.68 -4.36 -29.34
C GLY A 110 12.05 -5.00 -29.44
N ALA A 111 12.16 -5.98 -30.33
CA ALA A 111 13.42 -6.55 -30.79
C ALA A 111 14.48 -5.47 -31.02
N LEU A 112 15.73 -5.71 -30.61
CA LEU A 112 16.88 -5.74 -31.52
C LEU A 112 18.05 -6.50 -30.89
N THR A 113 18.28 -7.67 -31.46
CA THR A 113 19.55 -8.39 -31.53
C THR A 113 20.71 -7.46 -31.88
N SER A 114 21.83 -7.56 -31.17
CA SER A 114 23.17 -7.35 -31.77
C SER A 114 24.23 -8.08 -30.97
N ARG A 115 24.40 -9.34 -31.36
CA ARG A 115 25.50 -10.23 -31.01
C ARG A 115 26.63 -9.98 -32.00
N GLN A 116 27.63 -9.17 -31.68
CA GLN A 116 28.89 -9.09 -32.46
C GLN A 116 30.13 -8.83 -31.58
N LEU A 117 30.87 -9.91 -31.30
CA LEU A 117 32.34 -9.96 -31.22
C LEU A 117 32.89 -10.05 -32.68
N PRO A 118 34.18 -9.79 -33.03
CA PRO A 118 35.39 -10.26 -32.30
C PRO A 118 36.73 -9.47 -32.48
N SER A 119 37.78 -9.98 -31.82
CA SER A 119 39.17 -10.19 -32.33
C SER A 119 40.34 -9.35 -31.75
N GLY A 120 41.33 -10.05 -31.15
CA GLY A 120 42.75 -9.66 -31.12
C GLY A 120 43.58 -10.07 -29.88
N CYS A 121 44.26 -11.23 -29.93
CA CYS A 121 45.31 -11.73 -29.00
C CYS A 121 46.68 -10.96 -29.15
N PRO A 122 47.83 -11.27 -28.46
CA PRO A 122 48.18 -12.42 -27.58
C PRO A 122 49.11 -12.16 -26.34
N GLU A 123 49.33 -13.25 -25.58
CA GLU A 123 50.54 -13.68 -24.81
C GLU A 123 51.20 -12.80 -23.72
N ALA A 124 51.27 -13.33 -22.49
CA ALA A 124 52.51 -13.78 -21.81
C ALA A 124 52.23 -14.19 -20.35
N GLU A 125 52.86 -15.30 -19.92
CA GLU A 125 52.68 -15.95 -18.62
C GLU A 125 53.52 -15.32 -17.48
N GLU A 126 52.87 -15.19 -16.30
CA GLU A 126 53.35 -15.50 -14.92
C GLU A 126 54.54 -14.70 -14.29
N PRO A 127 54.75 -14.74 -12.95
CA PRO A 127 53.91 -14.17 -11.89
C PRO A 127 54.75 -13.38 -10.83
N ALA A 128 54.17 -12.45 -10.07
CA ALA A 128 54.54 -12.15 -8.67
C ALA A 128 53.89 -10.86 -8.13
N ASN A 129 53.12 -11.03 -7.05
CA ASN A 129 52.99 -10.13 -5.90
C ASN A 129 52.81 -8.63 -6.15
N LEU A 130 51.54 -8.21 -6.20
CA LEU A 130 51.13 -7.01 -5.47
C LEU A 130 49.72 -7.24 -4.91
N GLU A 131 49.60 -7.15 -3.60
CA GLU A 131 48.34 -7.11 -2.87
C GLU A 131 47.53 -5.89 -3.36
N SER A 132 46.62 -6.11 -4.31
CA SER A 132 45.59 -5.12 -4.64
C SER A 132 44.35 -5.51 -3.86
N PHE A 133 44.01 -4.69 -2.87
CA PHE A 133 42.71 -4.70 -2.20
C PHE A 133 41.60 -4.89 -3.23
N GLY A 134 40.62 -5.72 -2.88
CA GLY A 134 39.50 -6.09 -3.74
C GLY A 134 38.90 -4.87 -4.44
N GLY A 135 39.09 -4.82 -5.75
CA GLY A 135 38.38 -3.89 -6.62
C GLY A 135 36.97 -4.42 -6.82
N GLU A 136 36.08 -4.10 -5.88
CA GLU A 136 34.67 -3.93 -6.24
C GLU A 136 34.62 -2.87 -7.34
N ASP A 137 34.14 -3.26 -8.52
CA ASP A 137 33.96 -2.34 -9.63
C ASP A 137 32.94 -1.29 -9.18
N PRO A 138 33.28 0.01 -9.04
CA PRO A 138 32.38 1.01 -8.45
C PRO A 138 31.27 1.44 -9.40
N ARG A 139 31.23 0.91 -10.63
CA ARG A 139 30.32 1.34 -11.70
C ARG A 139 28.84 0.98 -11.45
N PRO A 140 28.48 -0.17 -10.87
CA PRO A 140 27.08 -0.50 -10.58
C PRO A 140 26.48 0.41 -9.51
N GLU A 141 27.26 0.77 -8.47
CA GLU A 141 26.81 1.70 -7.43
C GLU A 141 26.69 3.13 -7.97
N LEU A 142 27.63 3.58 -8.81
CA LEU A 142 27.54 4.88 -9.47
C LEU A 142 26.31 5.00 -10.37
N GLN A 143 25.94 3.93 -11.08
CA GLN A 143 24.73 3.92 -11.90
C GLN A 143 23.46 3.94 -11.04
N ALA A 144 23.38 3.12 -9.99
CA ALA A 144 22.23 3.11 -9.09
C ALA A 144 22.01 4.46 -8.38
N THR A 145 23.11 5.14 -8.01
CA THR A 145 23.02 6.50 -7.44
C THR A 145 22.57 7.53 -8.48
N ALA A 146 22.98 7.42 -9.73
CA ALA A 146 22.53 8.30 -10.81
C ALA A 146 21.03 8.12 -11.11
N ASP A 147 20.57 6.87 -11.14
CA ASP A 147 19.15 6.56 -11.36
C ASP A 147 18.29 7.13 -10.21
N LEU A 148 18.74 6.97 -8.96
CA LEU A 148 18.06 7.54 -7.80
C LEU A 148 17.99 9.07 -7.84
N LEU A 149 19.08 9.74 -8.27
CA LEU A 149 19.11 11.19 -8.42
C LEU A 149 18.14 11.65 -9.53
N SER A 150 18.05 10.92 -10.64
CA SER A 150 17.08 11.20 -11.71
C SER A 150 15.65 11.09 -11.20
N SER A 151 15.32 10.01 -10.47
CA SER A 151 13.99 9.83 -9.88
C SER A 151 13.64 10.93 -8.87
N LEU A 152 14.63 11.42 -8.11
CA LEU A 152 14.46 12.54 -7.19
C LEU A 152 14.09 13.83 -7.96
N GLU A 153 14.82 14.16 -9.02
CA GLU A 153 14.55 15.35 -9.85
C GLU A 153 13.15 15.31 -10.47
N ASP A 154 12.73 14.14 -10.98
CA ASP A 154 11.39 13.95 -11.54
C ASP A 154 10.30 14.16 -10.48
N LEU A 155 10.51 13.64 -9.27
CA LEU A 155 9.56 13.79 -8.16
C LEU A 155 9.46 15.25 -7.70
N GLU A 156 10.58 15.97 -7.62
CA GLU A 156 10.61 17.41 -7.30
C GLU A 156 9.86 18.23 -8.35
N LEU A 157 10.05 17.92 -9.63
CA LEU A 157 9.35 18.58 -10.72
C LEU A 157 7.84 18.32 -10.68
N SER A 158 7.45 17.06 -10.43
CA SER A 158 6.05 16.68 -10.24
C SER A 158 5.42 17.39 -9.05
N ASN A 159 6.10 17.45 -7.90
CA ASN A 159 5.63 18.13 -6.71
C ASN A 159 5.41 19.62 -6.98
N ARG A 160 6.38 20.30 -7.61
CA ARG A 160 6.24 21.73 -7.97
C ARG A 160 5.04 21.99 -8.87
N ARG A 161 4.76 21.08 -9.81
CA ARG A 161 3.59 21.18 -10.69
C ARG A 161 2.29 20.95 -9.92
N LEU A 162 2.24 19.95 -9.03
CA LEU A 162 1.08 19.69 -8.18
C LEU A 162 0.77 20.86 -7.24
N VAL A 163 1.78 21.49 -6.65
CA VAL A 163 1.61 22.70 -5.83
C VAL A 163 0.98 23.83 -6.65
N GLY A 164 1.41 24.01 -7.91
CA GLY A 164 0.82 24.99 -8.82
C GLY A 164 -0.66 24.72 -9.13
N GLU A 165 -1.01 23.47 -9.41
CA GLU A 165 -2.40 23.07 -9.68
C GLU A 165 -3.26 23.18 -8.42
N ASN A 166 -2.75 22.80 -7.25
CA ASN A 166 -3.45 22.97 -5.96
C ASN A 166 -3.76 24.45 -5.70
N ALA A 167 -2.80 25.35 -5.88
CA ALA A 167 -3.02 26.79 -5.72
C ALA A 167 -4.07 27.34 -6.71
N LYS A 168 -4.17 26.75 -7.91
CA LYS A 168 -5.18 27.11 -8.91
C LYS A 168 -6.56 26.60 -8.53
N LEU A 169 -6.68 25.35 -8.08
CA LEU A 169 -7.92 24.77 -7.58
C LEU A 169 -8.43 25.52 -6.36
N GLN A 170 -7.54 25.88 -5.43
CA GLN A 170 -7.89 26.63 -4.24
C GLN A 170 -8.49 28.01 -4.57
N ARG A 171 -7.90 28.75 -5.52
CA ARG A 171 -8.51 30.00 -6.03
C ARG A 171 -9.85 29.78 -6.71
N SER A 172 -10.00 28.70 -7.47
CA SER A 172 -11.28 28.36 -8.12
C SER A 172 -12.36 28.04 -7.08
N MET A 173 -12.00 27.34 -6.01
CA MET A 173 -12.88 27.00 -4.89
C MET A 173 -13.33 28.27 -4.18
N GLU A 174 -12.39 29.15 -3.81
CA GLU A 174 -12.70 30.44 -3.17
C GLU A 174 -13.65 31.30 -4.03
N THR A 175 -13.40 31.34 -5.35
CA THR A 175 -14.28 32.07 -6.29
C THR A 175 -15.69 31.46 -6.35
N ALA A 176 -15.78 30.13 -6.33
CA ALA A 176 -17.06 29.42 -6.36
C ALA A 176 -17.84 29.60 -5.04
N GLU A 177 -17.15 29.56 -3.91
CA GLU A 177 -17.72 29.81 -2.58
C GLU A 177 -18.23 31.25 -2.45
N GLU A 178 -17.46 32.23 -2.92
CA GLU A 178 -17.89 33.63 -2.93
C GLU A 178 -19.10 33.86 -3.84
N GLY A 179 -19.14 33.22 -5.01
CA GLY A 179 -20.31 33.23 -5.89
C GLY A 179 -21.54 32.60 -5.24
N SER A 180 -21.36 31.46 -4.56
CA SER A 180 -22.43 30.78 -3.84
C SER A 180 -22.96 31.61 -2.66
N ALA A 181 -22.06 32.28 -1.91
CA ALA A 181 -22.45 33.16 -0.81
C ALA A 181 -23.29 34.34 -1.29
N ARG A 182 -22.87 35.01 -2.38
CA ARG A 182 -23.61 36.14 -2.99
C ARG A 182 -24.99 35.73 -3.50
N LEU A 183 -25.13 34.56 -4.12
CA LEU A 183 -26.43 34.04 -4.52
C LEU A 183 -27.33 33.70 -3.31
N GLY A 184 -26.74 33.20 -2.23
CA GLY A 184 -27.47 32.97 -0.98
C GLY A 184 -28.03 34.24 -0.35
N GLU A 185 -27.30 35.36 -0.47
CA GLU A 185 -27.76 36.68 -0.01
C GLU A 185 -28.89 37.26 -0.88
N GLU A 186 -28.93 36.97 -2.18
CA GLU A 186 -29.99 37.46 -3.09
C GLU A 186 -31.31 36.67 -3.00
N ILE A 187 -31.27 35.46 -2.42
CA ILE A 187 -32.44 34.57 -2.25
C ILE A 187 -33.18 34.82 -0.91
N LEU A 188 -32.59 35.62 0.00
CA LEU A 188 -33.20 36.07 1.26
C LEU A 188 -33.88 37.44 1.12
#